data_AF-A0AAV3NH78-F1
#
_entry.id   AF-A0AAV3NH78-F1
#
_cell.length_a   1.000
_cell.length_b   1.000
_cell.length_c   1.000
_cell.angle_alpha   90.00
_cell.angle_beta   90.00
_cell.angle_gamma   90.00
#
_symmetry.space_group_name_H-M   'P 1'
#
loop_
_entity.id
_entity.type
_entity.pdbx_description
1 polymer ?
#
loop_
_entity_poly.entity_id
_entity_poly.type
_entity_poly.pdbx_seq_one_letter_code
_entity_poly.pdbx_strand_id
1 'polypeptide(L)'
;MLIKTNTQDPVLMGLRVWPQAIPQFLVGHFDILESAKSALNAGGYKGLLLAGNYVSGVAMGRCVEGAYEVAEEELNLIVKASSSLGGAAAGVSRNAWQLLSIFLATIVGIITQPLSLGVVALMGLGDCVLTKILTFAAAFFAFGDPIPWLIALAFFFAKRFIKTGLGNRIAYQFVKLFGSLSLGLGYSLVFSEGAYKLEH
;
A
#
# COMPACT_ATOMS: atom_id res chain seq x y z
N MET A 1 10.17 -9.26 -14.82
CA MET A 1 9.19 -10.36 -14.72
C MET A 1 9.59 -11.21 -13.52
N LEU A 2 8.83 -11.12 -12.42
CA LEU A 2 9.16 -11.72 -11.12
C LEU A 2 8.92 -13.24 -11.04
N ILE A 3 8.43 -13.83 -12.14
CA ILE A 3 8.04 -15.24 -12.24
C ILE A 3 8.98 -15.92 -13.24
N LYS A 4 9.35 -17.18 -12.96
CA LYS A 4 10.14 -18.06 -13.84
C LYS A 4 9.55 -18.07 -15.25
N THR A 5 10.42 -18.06 -16.26
CA THR A 5 10.06 -18.09 -17.70
C THR A 5 9.38 -19.37 -18.18
N ASN A 6 9.25 -20.39 -17.32
CA ASN A 6 8.61 -21.68 -17.60
C ASN A 6 7.45 -21.99 -16.63
N THR A 7 6.84 -20.95 -16.06
CA THR A 7 5.66 -21.11 -15.20
C THR A 7 4.44 -21.01 -16.09
N GLN A 8 3.54 -22.00 -16.02
CA GLN A 8 2.27 -21.91 -16.74
C GLN A 8 1.53 -20.63 -16.32
N ASP A 9 0.94 -19.95 -17.29
CA ASP A 9 0.13 -18.77 -17.02
C ASP A 9 -0.98 -19.13 -16.02
N PRO A 10 -1.30 -18.25 -15.08
CA PRO A 10 -2.35 -18.50 -14.10
C PRO A 10 -3.66 -18.77 -14.83
N VAL A 11 -4.24 -19.96 -14.60
CA VAL A 11 -5.53 -20.32 -15.18
C VAL A 11 -6.60 -19.53 -14.44
N LEU A 12 -7.23 -18.57 -15.12
CA LEU A 12 -8.36 -17.83 -14.59
C LEU A 12 -9.57 -18.79 -14.46
N MET A 13 -9.79 -19.34 -13.27
CA MET A 13 -10.91 -20.24 -13.03
C MET A 13 -12.26 -19.51 -12.92
N GLY A 14 -12.26 -18.21 -12.63
CA GLY A 14 -13.47 -17.38 -12.64
C GLY A 14 -13.27 -15.97 -12.10
N LEU A 15 -14.01 -15.02 -12.66
CA LEU A 15 -14.10 -13.65 -12.19
C LEU A 15 -15.58 -13.32 -11.94
N ARG A 16 -15.93 -12.97 -10.71
CA ARG A 16 -17.29 -12.52 -10.35
C ARG A 16 -17.22 -11.08 -9.86
N VAL A 17 -17.92 -10.20 -10.56
CA VAL A 17 -18.06 -8.78 -10.19
C VAL A 17 -19.42 -8.60 -9.50
N TRP A 18 -19.42 -7.99 -8.32
CA TRP A 18 -20.65 -7.69 -7.58
C TRP A 18 -21.15 -6.28 -7.95
N PRO A 19 -22.43 -6.14 -8.34
CA PRO A 19 -22.97 -4.84 -8.79
C PRO A 19 -23.18 -3.82 -7.67
N GLN A 20 -23.18 -4.25 -6.40
CA GLN A 20 -23.27 -3.41 -5.20
C GLN A 20 -22.30 -3.91 -4.12
N ALA A 21 -22.30 -3.28 -2.94
CA ALA A 21 -21.32 -3.39 -1.85
C ALA A 21 -20.68 -4.77 -1.64
N ILE A 22 -19.40 -4.77 -1.22
CA ILE A 22 -18.57 -5.97 -1.06
C ILE A 22 -19.29 -6.99 -0.14
N PRO A 23 -19.33 -8.30 -0.49
CA PRO A 23 -20.18 -9.32 0.16
C PRO A 23 -20.03 -9.46 1.69
N GLN A 24 -18.93 -8.96 2.23
CA GLN A 24 -18.59 -8.99 3.66
C GLN A 24 -19.59 -8.31 4.61
N PHE A 25 -20.54 -7.54 4.08
CA PHE A 25 -21.63 -6.91 4.87
C PHE A 25 -22.95 -7.70 4.80
N LEU A 26 -23.00 -8.81 4.04
CA LEU A 26 -24.16 -9.68 4.00
C LEU A 26 -24.21 -10.57 5.26
N VAL A 27 -25.40 -10.67 5.85
CA VAL A 27 -25.66 -11.59 6.96
C VAL A 27 -25.36 -13.03 6.49
N GLY A 28 -24.55 -13.76 7.26
CA GLY A 28 -24.11 -15.12 6.93
C GLY A 28 -22.78 -15.22 6.14
N HIS A 29 -22.12 -14.11 5.82
CA HIS A 29 -20.81 -14.13 5.14
C HIS A 29 -19.73 -14.87 5.93
N PHE A 30 -19.69 -14.72 7.26
CA PHE A 30 -18.73 -15.43 8.11
C PHE A 30 -18.93 -16.94 8.10
N ASP A 31 -20.19 -17.41 8.04
CA ASP A 31 -20.52 -18.84 7.96
C ASP A 31 -20.04 -19.45 6.63
N ILE A 32 -20.15 -18.69 5.54
CA ILE A 32 -19.63 -19.07 4.22
C ILE A 32 -18.10 -19.14 4.24
N LEU A 33 -17.44 -18.15 4.84
CA LEU A 33 -15.98 -18.15 4.99
C LEU A 33 -15.48 -19.33 5.83
N GLU A 34 -16.16 -19.65 6.93
CA GLU A 34 -15.80 -20.77 7.80
C GLU A 34 -16.01 -22.12 7.10
N SER A 35 -17.10 -22.25 6.33
CA SER A 35 -17.37 -23.42 5.48
C SER A 35 -16.29 -23.59 4.41
N ALA A 36 -15.86 -22.49 3.77
CA ALA A 36 -14.81 -22.52 2.76
C ALA A 36 -13.44 -22.89 3.36
N LYS A 37 -13.06 -22.31 4.51
CA LYS A 37 -11.84 -22.67 5.25
C LYS A 37 -11.85 -24.14 5.69
N SER A 38 -12.99 -24.63 6.19
CA SER A 38 -13.16 -26.02 6.60
C SER A 38 -13.05 -26.98 5.41
N ALA A 39 -13.63 -26.63 4.26
CA ALA A 39 -13.53 -27.41 3.03
C ALA A 39 -12.09 -27.46 2.48
N LEU A 40 -11.34 -26.37 2.57
CA LEU A 40 -9.93 -26.33 2.18
C LEU A 40 -9.06 -27.24 3.07
N ASN A 41 -9.30 -27.20 4.38
CA ASN A 41 -8.60 -28.04 5.35
C ASN A 41 -8.95 -29.52 5.21
N ALA A 42 -10.23 -29.85 4.98
CA ALA A 42 -10.71 -31.23 4.85
C ALA A 42 -10.40 -31.85 3.48
N GLY A 43 -10.36 -31.06 2.41
CA GLY A 43 -10.12 -31.52 1.03
C GLY A 43 -8.65 -31.81 0.70
N GLY A 44 -7.71 -31.56 1.61
CA GLY A 44 -6.29 -31.86 1.40
C GLY A 44 -5.58 -30.96 0.39
N TYR A 45 -6.17 -29.81 0.04
CA TYR A 45 -5.60 -28.83 -0.91
C TYR A 45 -4.46 -28.02 -0.28
N LYS A 46 -3.34 -28.68 0.04
CA LYS A 46 -2.12 -28.01 0.53
C LYS A 46 -1.60 -27.02 -0.52
N GLY A 47 -1.76 -25.73 -0.25
CA GLY A 47 -1.27 -24.63 -1.10
C GLY A 47 -2.37 -23.75 -1.71
N LEU A 48 -3.66 -24.01 -1.43
CA LEU A 48 -4.74 -23.12 -1.83
C LEU A 48 -5.13 -22.20 -0.67
N LEU A 49 -4.84 -20.90 -0.82
CA LEU A 49 -5.03 -19.88 0.21
C LEU A 49 -6.21 -18.96 -0.14
N LEU A 50 -7.07 -18.67 0.84
CA LEU A 50 -8.11 -17.65 0.72
C LEU A 50 -7.54 -16.31 1.18
N ALA A 51 -7.24 -15.42 0.24
CA ALA A 51 -6.72 -14.08 0.51
C ALA A 51 -7.62 -12.99 -0.07
N GLY A 52 -7.57 -11.80 0.54
CA GLY A 52 -8.23 -10.59 0.07
C GLY A 52 -9.11 -9.90 1.11
N ASN A 53 -9.54 -8.68 0.81
CA ASN A 53 -10.28 -7.81 1.73
C ASN A 53 -11.61 -8.42 2.23
N TYR A 54 -12.19 -9.34 1.46
CA TYR A 54 -13.41 -10.05 1.87
C TYR A 54 -13.18 -11.06 3.00
N VAL A 55 -11.92 -11.41 3.31
CA VAL A 55 -11.53 -12.34 4.39
C VAL A 55 -11.11 -11.58 5.65
N SER A 56 -10.30 -10.54 5.50
CA SER A 56 -9.66 -9.80 6.62
C SER A 56 -10.39 -8.51 7.00
N GLY A 57 -11.22 -7.96 6.11
CA GLY A 57 -11.96 -6.70 6.29
C GLY A 57 -11.50 -5.60 5.34
N VAL A 58 -12.25 -4.49 5.28
CA VAL A 58 -11.96 -3.33 4.41
C VAL A 58 -11.35 -2.13 5.11
N ALA A 59 -11.29 -2.17 6.45
CA ALA A 59 -10.62 -1.13 7.21
C ALA A 59 -9.11 -1.18 6.94
N MET A 60 -8.48 -0.02 6.78
CA MET A 60 -7.05 0.07 6.45
C MET A 60 -6.16 -0.71 7.42
N GLY A 61 -6.45 -0.68 8.73
CA GLY A 61 -5.71 -1.46 9.74
C GLY A 61 -5.82 -2.97 9.52
N ARG A 62 -7.01 -3.45 9.13
CA ARG A 62 -7.27 -4.86 8.84
C ARG A 62 -6.67 -5.33 7.52
N CYS A 63 -6.58 -4.43 6.54
CA CYS A 63 -5.84 -4.70 5.30
C CYS A 63 -4.35 -4.85 5.56
N VAL A 64 -3.79 -4.03 6.46
CA VAL A 64 -2.37 -4.11 6.85
C VAL A 64 -2.11 -5.38 7.67
N GLU A 65 -2.91 -5.66 8.69
CA GLU A 65 -2.84 -6.90 9.47
C GLU A 65 -2.98 -8.14 8.59
N GLY A 66 -4.01 -8.18 7.73
CA GLY A 66 -4.23 -9.29 6.80
C GLY A 66 -3.11 -9.44 5.77
N ALA A 67 -2.45 -8.36 5.36
CA ALA A 67 -1.27 -8.45 4.49
C ALA A 67 -0.08 -9.10 5.21
N TYR A 68 0.13 -8.81 6.50
CA TYR A 68 1.17 -9.46 7.30
C TYR A 68 0.84 -10.94 7.56
N GLU A 69 -0.39 -11.27 7.94
CA GLU A 69 -0.83 -12.65 8.19
C GLU A 69 -0.72 -13.53 6.94
N VAL A 70 -1.18 -13.03 5.78
CA VAL A 70 -1.06 -13.76 4.50
C VAL A 70 0.40 -13.87 4.07
N ALA A 71 1.21 -12.83 4.29
CA ALA A 71 2.64 -12.88 3.97
C ALA A 71 3.39 -13.91 4.83
N GLU A 72 3.03 -14.06 6.11
CA GLU A 72 3.61 -15.10 6.97
C GLU A 72 3.17 -16.50 6.57
N GLU A 73 1.91 -16.71 6.20
CA GLU A 73 1.41 -18.02 5.76
C GLU A 73 2.07 -18.45 4.42
N GLU A 74 2.15 -17.54 3.46
CA GLU A 74 2.87 -17.71 2.20
C GLU A 74 4.37 -17.95 2.43
N LEU A 75 5.02 -17.12 3.27
CA LEU A 75 6.44 -17.25 3.57
C LEU A 75 6.72 -18.58 4.28
N ASN A 76 5.88 -19.02 5.21
CA ASN A 76 6.04 -20.31 5.87
C ASN A 76 5.89 -21.48 4.90
N LEU A 77 4.95 -21.42 3.94
CA LEU A 77 4.82 -22.42 2.90
C LEU A 77 6.02 -22.43 1.94
N ILE A 78 6.49 -21.24 1.53
CA ILE A 78 7.66 -21.08 0.66
C ILE A 78 8.94 -21.52 1.37
N VAL A 79 9.15 -21.14 2.63
CA VAL A 79 10.32 -21.52 3.44
C VAL A 79 10.29 -23.01 3.74
N LYS A 80 9.13 -23.60 4.02
CA LYS A 80 8.99 -25.04 4.23
C LYS A 80 9.26 -25.82 2.93
N ALA A 81 8.80 -25.31 1.78
CA ALA A 81 9.12 -25.84 0.45
C ALA A 81 10.59 -25.61 0.03
N SER A 82 11.24 -24.57 0.55
CA SER A 82 12.64 -24.24 0.29
C SER A 82 13.58 -25.01 1.23
N SER A 83 13.17 -25.32 2.46
CA SER A 83 13.94 -26.12 3.42
C SER A 83 14.09 -27.59 3.00
N SER A 84 13.21 -28.09 2.13
CA SER A 84 13.34 -29.41 1.52
C SER A 84 14.22 -29.42 0.26
N LEU A 85 14.67 -28.26 -0.23
CA LEU A 85 15.51 -28.13 -1.42
C LEU A 85 16.68 -27.16 -1.10
N GLY A 86 17.78 -27.70 -0.59
CA GLY A 86 18.93 -26.91 -0.17
C GLY A 86 19.47 -25.95 -1.25
N GLY A 87 19.73 -24.71 -0.84
CA GLY A 87 20.64 -23.78 -1.51
C GLY A 87 20.03 -22.96 -2.66
N ALA A 88 19.88 -21.66 -2.42
CA ALA A 88 19.38 -20.62 -3.33
C ALA A 88 17.93 -20.83 -3.77
N ALA A 89 17.06 -19.88 -3.39
CA ALA A 89 15.65 -19.85 -3.78
C ALA A 89 15.49 -20.14 -5.27
N ALA A 90 15.19 -21.39 -5.62
CA ALA A 90 15.32 -21.95 -6.96
C ALA A 90 14.30 -21.39 -7.96
N GLY A 91 13.62 -20.28 -7.63
CA GLY A 91 12.54 -19.63 -8.37
C GLY A 91 12.80 -18.17 -8.77
N VAL A 92 13.77 -17.49 -8.16
CA VAL A 92 13.93 -16.03 -8.33
C VAL A 92 15.06 -15.71 -9.29
N SER A 93 14.74 -14.93 -10.33
CA SER A 93 15.72 -14.43 -11.32
C SER A 93 16.85 -13.64 -10.64
N ARG A 94 18.09 -13.80 -11.13
CA ARG A 94 19.26 -13.03 -10.66
C ARG A 94 19.03 -11.52 -10.74
N ASN A 95 18.34 -11.05 -11.78
CA ASN A 95 18.01 -9.63 -11.94
C ASN A 95 17.03 -9.15 -10.88
N ALA A 96 16.08 -10.00 -10.46
CA ALA A 96 15.13 -9.66 -9.39
C ALA A 96 15.85 -9.54 -8.03
N TRP A 97 16.81 -10.43 -7.75
CA TRP A 97 17.65 -10.32 -6.56
C TRP A 97 18.50 -9.05 -6.54
N GLN A 98 19.06 -8.64 -7.68
CA GLN A 98 19.85 -7.42 -7.75
C GLN A 98 18.98 -6.16 -7.57
N LEU A 99 17.78 -6.14 -8.16
CA LEU A 99 16.83 -5.03 -7.96
C LEU A 99 16.40 -4.93 -6.50
N LEU A 100 16.13 -6.07 -5.85
CA LEU A 100 15.80 -6.12 -4.43
C LEU A 100 16.95 -5.57 -3.57
N SER A 101 18.19 -5.95 -3.86
CA SER A 101 19.36 -5.44 -3.14
C SER A 101 19.51 -3.93 -3.26
N ILE A 102 19.33 -3.35 -4.46
CA ILE A 102 19.38 -1.89 -4.67
C ILE A 102 18.23 -1.20 -3.93
N PHE A 103 17.03 -1.78 -3.96
CA PHE A 103 15.87 -1.25 -3.24
C PHE A 103 16.12 -1.20 -1.73
N LEU A 104 16.60 -2.29 -1.14
CA LEU A 104 16.95 -2.34 0.29
C LEU A 104 18.08 -1.37 0.64
N ALA A 105 19.12 -1.29 -0.20
CA ALA A 105 20.20 -0.32 -0.01
C ALA A 105 19.68 1.12 -0.05
N THR A 106 18.72 1.42 -0.94
CA THR A 106 18.08 2.74 -1.04
C THR A 106 17.24 3.05 0.21
N ILE A 107 16.49 2.07 0.73
CA ILE A 107 15.74 2.23 1.99
C ILE A 107 16.67 2.52 3.16
N VAL A 108 17.75 1.75 3.30
CA VAL A 108 18.75 1.97 4.35
C VAL A 108 19.39 3.36 4.20
N GLY A 109 19.70 3.78 2.97
CA GLY A 109 20.17 5.13 2.68
C GLY A 109 19.18 6.22 3.08
N ILE A 110 17.88 6.01 2.83
CA ILE A 110 16.82 6.94 3.22
C ILE A 110 16.69 7.04 4.74
N ILE A 111 16.79 5.92 5.46
CA ILE A 111 16.67 5.87 6.93
C ILE A 111 17.90 6.48 7.60
N THR A 112 19.09 6.17 7.11
CA THR A 112 20.36 6.68 7.65
C THR A 112 20.56 8.17 7.36
N GLN A 113 19.77 8.75 6.44
CA GLN A 113 19.75 10.16 6.07
C GLN A 113 21.16 10.79 5.92
N PRO A 114 22.12 10.16 5.21
CA PRO A 114 23.42 10.76 4.99
C PRO A 114 23.32 11.98 4.04
N LEU A 115 22.28 12.01 3.21
CA LEU A 115 21.98 13.02 2.19
C LEU A 115 20.47 13.29 2.14
N SER A 116 20.05 14.30 1.37
CA SER A 116 18.63 14.59 1.19
C SER A 116 17.90 13.43 0.51
N LEU A 117 16.64 13.21 0.90
CA LEU A 117 15.81 12.09 0.45
C LEU A 117 15.82 11.92 -1.08
N GLY A 118 15.71 13.03 -1.82
CA GLY A 118 15.71 13.02 -3.28
C GLY A 118 17.04 12.57 -3.89
N VAL A 119 18.18 12.91 -3.28
CA VAL A 119 19.50 12.52 -3.79
C VAL A 119 19.71 11.02 -3.63
N VAL A 120 19.38 10.46 -2.47
CA VAL A 120 19.49 9.01 -2.22
C VAL A 120 18.58 8.23 -3.19
N ALA A 121 17.34 8.69 -3.39
CA ALA A 121 16.42 8.06 -4.33
C ALA A 121 16.93 8.12 -5.78
N LEU A 122 17.51 9.24 -6.21
CA LEU A 122 18.11 9.37 -7.54
C LEU A 122 19.38 8.54 -7.71
N MET A 123 20.19 8.37 -6.67
CA MET A 123 21.34 7.45 -6.69
C MET A 123 20.88 6.00 -6.89
N GLY A 124 19.89 5.53 -6.12
CA GLY A 124 19.34 4.18 -6.29
C GLY A 124 18.73 3.94 -7.69
N LEU A 125 18.08 4.96 -8.27
CA LEU A 125 17.61 4.91 -9.66
C LEU A 125 18.77 4.87 -10.66
N GLY A 126 19.82 5.67 -10.41
CA GLY A 126 21.06 5.68 -11.19
C GLY A 126 21.75 4.32 -11.18
N ASP A 127 21.85 3.68 -10.01
CA ASP A 127 22.42 2.34 -9.86
C ASP A 127 21.63 1.31 -10.65
N CYS A 128 20.29 1.39 -10.67
CA CYS A 128 19.43 0.50 -11.49
C CYS A 128 19.71 0.63 -13.00
N VAL A 129 19.98 1.83 -13.49
CA VAL A 129 20.28 2.10 -14.90
C VAL A 129 21.72 1.71 -15.24
N LEU A 130 22.68 2.02 -14.37
CA LEU A 130 24.10 1.71 -14.57
C LEU A 130 24.36 0.19 -14.59
N THR A 131 23.71 -0.53 -13.69
CA THR A 131 23.76 -2.00 -13.64
C THR A 131 22.98 -2.67 -14.78
N LYS A 132 22.29 -1.90 -15.62
CA LYS A 132 21.43 -2.35 -16.75
C LYS A 132 20.34 -3.35 -16.31
N ILE A 133 19.93 -3.28 -15.04
CA ILE A 133 18.84 -4.11 -14.50
C ILE A 133 17.50 -3.62 -15.06
N LEU A 134 17.33 -2.29 -15.15
CA LEU A 134 16.21 -1.64 -15.81
C LEU A 134 16.67 -0.86 -17.05
N THR A 135 15.80 -0.81 -18.07
CA THR A 135 16.01 0.10 -19.20
C THR A 135 15.78 1.55 -18.75
N PHE A 136 16.39 2.50 -19.45
CA PHE A 136 16.19 3.93 -19.17
C PHE A 136 14.70 4.32 -19.20
N ALA A 137 13.96 3.83 -20.19
CA ALA A 137 12.53 4.08 -20.30
C ALA A 137 11.75 3.53 -19.08
N ALA A 138 12.07 2.32 -18.61
CA ALA A 138 11.41 1.73 -17.45
C ALA A 138 11.77 2.46 -16.14
N ALA A 139 13.00 2.96 -16.02
CA ALA A 139 13.46 3.69 -14.84
C ALA A 139 12.72 5.03 -14.67
N PHE A 140 12.43 5.74 -15.77
CA PHE A 140 11.77 7.05 -15.72
C PHE A 140 10.26 7.02 -15.96
N PHE A 141 9.68 5.85 -16.23
CA PHE A 141 8.24 5.71 -16.50
C PHE A 141 7.37 6.30 -15.38
N ALA A 142 7.75 6.06 -14.11
CA ALA A 142 7.01 6.54 -12.95
C ALA A 142 7.01 8.08 -12.78
N PHE A 143 7.93 8.81 -13.43
CA PHE A 143 7.92 10.29 -13.40
C PHE A 143 6.81 10.88 -14.28
N GLY A 144 6.23 10.08 -15.16
CA GLY A 144 5.06 10.44 -15.96
C GLY A 144 3.73 10.27 -15.24
N ASP A 145 3.70 9.66 -14.05
CA ASP A 145 2.45 9.43 -13.32
C ASP A 145 1.83 10.77 -12.86
N PRO A 146 0.52 10.98 -13.05
CA PRO A 146 -0.13 12.23 -12.70
C PRO A 146 -0.18 12.47 -11.18
N ILE A 147 -0.15 11.41 -10.37
CA ILE A 147 -0.32 11.50 -8.91
C ILE A 147 0.80 12.34 -8.26
N PRO A 148 2.11 12.07 -8.46
CA PRO A 148 3.18 12.93 -7.96
C PRO A 148 3.05 14.40 -8.38
N TRP A 149 2.63 14.66 -9.62
CA TRP A 149 2.45 16.02 -10.13
C TRP A 149 1.28 16.74 -9.50
N LEU A 150 0.16 16.04 -9.24
CA LEU A 150 -0.96 16.60 -8.47
C LEU A 150 -0.53 16.99 -7.05
N ILE A 151 0.27 16.15 -6.39
CA ILE A 151 0.84 16.44 -5.07
C ILE A 151 1.73 17.69 -5.14
N ALA A 152 2.62 17.77 -6.14
CA ALA A 152 3.48 18.93 -6.34
C ALA A 152 2.68 20.24 -6.56
N LEU A 153 1.63 20.19 -7.38
CA LEU A 153 0.74 21.33 -7.61
C LEU A 153 0.01 21.77 -6.34
N ALA A 154 -0.48 20.83 -5.53
CA ALA A 154 -1.09 21.13 -4.24
C ALA A 154 -0.12 21.85 -3.28
N PHE A 155 1.14 21.38 -3.20
CA PHE A 155 2.17 22.05 -2.40
C PHE A 155 2.52 23.45 -2.92
N PHE A 156 2.57 23.65 -4.24
CA PHE A 156 2.77 24.98 -4.82
C PHE A 156 1.61 25.92 -4.49
N PHE A 157 0.38 25.45 -4.59
CA PHE A 157 -0.80 26.21 -4.22
C PHE A 157 -0.78 26.56 -2.72
N ALA A 158 -0.49 25.60 -1.85
CA ALA A 158 -0.35 25.80 -0.41
C ALA A 158 0.74 26.84 -0.09
N LYS A 159 1.92 26.76 -0.73
CA LYS A 159 2.98 27.77 -0.55
C LYS A 159 2.53 29.15 -1.02
N ARG A 160 1.78 29.25 -2.13
CA ARG A 160 1.24 30.53 -2.61
C ARG A 160 0.21 31.10 -1.64
N PHE A 161 -0.66 30.25 -1.12
CA PHE A 161 -1.69 30.58 -0.13
C PHE A 161 -1.10 31.11 1.18
N ILE A 162 0.00 30.51 1.64
CA ILE A 162 0.76 30.98 2.80
C ILE A 162 1.44 32.32 2.48
N LYS A 163 2.11 32.43 1.33
CA LYS A 163 2.84 33.65 0.93
C LYS A 163 1.94 34.86 0.70
N THR A 164 0.72 34.68 0.20
CA THR A 164 -0.27 35.77 0.05
C THR A 164 -0.92 36.16 1.39
N GLY A 165 -0.70 35.38 2.45
CA GLY A 165 -1.36 35.56 3.74
C GLY A 165 -2.86 35.32 3.68
N LEU A 166 -3.39 34.72 2.62
CA LEU A 166 -4.81 34.42 2.48
C LEU A 166 -5.29 33.50 3.60
N GLY A 167 -4.47 32.50 3.97
CA GLY A 167 -4.72 31.64 5.12
C GLY A 167 -4.86 32.41 6.43
N ASN A 168 -3.96 33.37 6.68
CA ASN A 168 -4.03 34.20 7.89
C ASN A 168 -5.27 35.09 7.88
N ARG A 169 -5.65 35.67 6.74
CA ARG A 169 -6.87 36.47 6.60
C ARG A 169 -8.12 35.66 6.91
N ILE A 170 -8.21 34.45 6.35
CA ILE A 170 -9.32 33.52 6.59
C ILE A 170 -9.33 33.08 8.06
N ALA A 171 -8.17 32.71 8.61
CA ALA A 171 -8.03 32.32 10.01
C ALA A 171 -8.49 33.44 10.97
N TYR A 172 -8.12 34.70 10.70
CA TYR A 172 -8.60 35.83 11.51
C TYR A 172 -10.11 36.05 11.42
N GLN A 173 -10.75 35.74 10.29
CA GLN A 173 -12.23 35.77 10.20
C GLN A 173 -12.86 34.68 11.08
N PHE A 174 -12.30 33.48 11.10
CA PHE A 174 -12.76 32.41 12.00
C PHE A 174 -12.52 32.75 13.47
N VAL A 175 -11.35 33.31 13.83
CA VAL A 175 -11.07 33.79 15.19
C VAL A 175 -12.01 34.93 15.58
N LYS A 176 -12.36 35.84 14.66
CA LYS A 176 -13.35 36.88 14.94
C LYS A 176 -14.75 36.29 15.18
N LEU A 177 -15.10 35.18 14.51
CA LEU A 177 -16.41 34.55 14.61
C LEU A 177 -16.53 33.63 15.86
N PHE A 178 -15.46 32.94 16.25
CA PHE A 178 -15.48 31.89 17.29
C PHE A 178 -14.48 32.11 18.46
N GLY A 179 -13.55 33.06 18.34
CA GLY A 179 -12.39 33.19 19.22
C GLY A 179 -12.60 34.07 20.45
N SER A 180 -13.83 34.51 20.74
CA SER A 180 -14.13 35.28 21.95
C SER A 180 -14.01 34.44 23.24
N LEU A 181 -14.10 33.11 23.16
CA LEU A 181 -13.81 32.18 24.24
C LEU A 181 -13.12 30.92 23.72
N SER A 182 -12.12 30.42 24.45
CA SER A 182 -11.46 29.13 24.21
C SER A 182 -12.45 27.94 24.20
N LEU A 183 -13.56 28.04 24.93
CA LEU A 183 -14.68 27.09 24.88
C LEU A 183 -15.37 27.04 23.50
N GLY A 184 -15.50 28.18 22.79
CA GLY A 184 -16.13 28.24 21.46
C GLY A 184 -15.34 27.51 20.38
N LEU A 185 -14.00 27.56 20.47
CA LEU A 185 -13.09 26.76 19.65
C LEU A 185 -13.14 25.25 19.98
N GLY A 186 -13.33 24.90 21.25
CA GLY A 186 -13.54 23.51 21.65
C GLY A 186 -14.85 22.94 21.12
N TYR A 187 -15.96 23.69 21.21
CA TYR A 187 -17.26 23.26 20.71
C TYR A 187 -17.32 23.15 19.18
N SER A 188 -16.62 24.01 18.43
CA SER A 188 -16.58 23.90 16.96
C SER A 188 -15.81 22.67 16.50
N LEU A 189 -14.72 22.30 17.16
CA LEU A 189 -13.99 21.04 16.91
C LEU A 189 -14.86 19.80 17.18
N VAL A 190 -15.52 19.76 18.34
CA VAL A 190 -16.41 18.65 18.71
C VAL A 190 -17.62 18.56 17.78
N PHE A 191 -18.16 19.70 17.34
CA PHE A 191 -19.24 19.74 16.36
C PHE A 191 -18.78 19.27 14.97
N SER A 192 -17.59 19.66 14.51
CA SER A 192 -17.02 19.17 13.24
C SER A 192 -16.78 17.66 13.25
N GLU A 193 -16.32 17.11 14.38
CA GLU A 193 -16.16 15.66 14.55
C GLU A 193 -17.51 14.93 14.63
N GLY A 194 -18.49 15.52 15.31
CA GLY A 194 -19.86 14.99 15.40
C GLY A 194 -20.61 15.02 14.07
N ALA A 195 -20.45 16.08 13.27
CA ALA A 195 -21.06 16.21 11.95
C ALA A 195 -20.50 15.16 10.96
N TYR A 196 -19.20 14.91 11.01
CA TYR A 196 -18.57 13.85 10.20
C TYR A 196 -19.12 12.46 10.51
N LYS A 197 -19.56 12.24 11.75
CA LYS A 197 -20.12 10.95 12.21
C LYS A 197 -21.61 10.78 11.89
N LEU A 198 -22.28 11.82 11.38
CA LEU A 198 -23.68 11.77 10.95
C LEU A 198 -23.83 11.59 9.43
N GLU A 199 -22.76 11.82 8.66
CA GLU A 199 -22.72 11.60 7.21
C GLU A 199 -22.29 10.17 6.80
N HIS A 200 -21.97 9.32 7.77
CA HIS A 200 -21.65 7.90 7.60
C HIS A 200 -22.48 7.02 8.55
#